data_AF-F2UTS6-F1
#
_entry.id   AF-F2UTS6-F1
#
_cell.length_a   1.000
_cell.length_b   1.000
_cell.length_c   1.000
_cell.angle_alpha   90.00
_cell.angle_beta   90.00
_cell.angle_gamma   90.00
#
_symmetry.space_group_name_H-M   'P 1'
#
loop_
_entity.id
_entity.type
_entity.pdbx_description
1 polymer ?
#
loop_
_entity_poly.entity_id
_entity_poly.type
_entity_poly.pdbx_seq_one_letter_code
_entity_poly.pdbx_strand_id
1 'polypeptide(L)'
;MTLENYNYIRELAEKKIRLDQRSEFEGRKITIKDNVIHLSDGSAYVEIGGTKVMAGVKVLNGTPFPDRQNEGALVVNFEASELATNYNDDRINYSIEVGRSI
;
A
#
# COMPACT_ATOMS: atom_id res chain seq x y z
N MET A 1 -15.08 -6.01 -14.24
CA MET A 1 -16.07 -4.93 -14.06
C MET A 1 -17.09 -5.07 -15.18
N THR A 2 -18.38 -5.12 -14.88
CA THR A 2 -19.42 -5.22 -15.93
C THR A 2 -19.66 -3.86 -16.58
N LEU A 3 -20.18 -3.84 -17.81
CA LEU A 3 -20.48 -2.61 -18.55
C LEU A 3 -21.54 -1.75 -17.83
N GLU A 4 -22.49 -2.40 -17.16
CA GLU A 4 -23.51 -1.74 -16.34
C GLU A 4 -22.89 -0.98 -15.16
N ASN A 5 -21.97 -1.61 -14.43
CA ASN A 5 -21.28 -0.97 -13.29
C ASN A 5 -20.48 0.26 -13.75
N TYR A 6 -19.86 0.18 -14.93
CA TYR A 6 -19.09 1.28 -15.48
C TYR A 6 -19.96 2.49 -15.83
N ASN A 7 -21.09 2.29 -16.49
CA ASN A 7 -22.02 3.37 -16.82
C ASN A 7 -22.62 4.00 -15.56
N TYR A 8 -22.96 3.19 -14.55
CA TYR A 8 -23.47 3.68 -13.28
C TYR A 8 -22.45 4.56 -12.53
N ILE A 9 -21.19 4.13 -12.45
CA ILE A 9 -20.12 4.91 -11.82
C ILE A 9 -19.91 6.24 -12.56
N ARG A 10 -19.99 6.24 -13.89
CA ARG A 10 -19.87 7.46 -14.69
C ARG A 10 -20.98 8.47 -14.38
N GLU A 11 -22.24 8.03 -14.33
CA GLU A 11 -23.38 8.90 -14.02
C GLU A 11 -23.24 9.53 -12.62
N LEU A 12 -22.79 8.76 -11.63
CA LEU A 12 -22.53 9.27 -10.29
C LEU A 12 -21.41 10.32 -10.28
N ALA A 13 -20.34 10.09 -11.05
CA ALA A 13 -19.24 11.03 -11.16
C ALA A 13 -19.68 12.37 -11.78
N GLU A 14 -20.53 12.36 -12.81
CA GLU A 14 -21.13 13.57 -13.41
C GLU A 14 -21.94 14.37 -12.38
N LYS A 15 -22.60 13.68 -11.45
CA LYS A 15 -23.37 14.28 -10.35
C LYS A 15 -22.51 14.66 -9.14
N LYS A 16 -21.19 14.42 -9.18
CA LYS A 16 -20.25 14.60 -8.05
C LYS A 16 -20.64 13.79 -6.81
N ILE A 17 -21.25 12.63 -7.00
CA ILE A 17 -21.66 11.73 -5.92
C ILE A 17 -20.72 10.53 -5.92
N ARG A 18 -20.26 10.13 -4.73
CA ARG A 18 -19.47 8.92 -4.52
C ARG A 18 -20.38 7.79 -4.04
N LEU A 19 -20.03 6.53 -4.37
CA LEU A 19 -20.79 5.34 -3.98
C LEU A 19 -21.00 5.21 -2.45
N ASP A 20 -20.00 5.63 -1.68
CA ASP A 20 -20.00 5.64 -0.22
C ASP A 20 -20.39 7.00 0.38
N GLN A 21 -20.96 7.89 -0.45
CA GLN A 21 -21.51 9.20 -0.07
C GLN A 21 -20.53 10.19 0.56
N ARG A 22 -19.23 9.90 0.55
CA ARG A 22 -18.19 10.84 0.97
C ARG A 22 -18.15 12.06 0.05
N SER A 23 -17.66 13.17 0.57
CA SER A 23 -17.34 14.34 -0.27
C SER A 23 -16.10 14.08 -1.16
N GLU A 24 -15.85 14.99 -2.10
CA GLU A 24 -14.78 14.88 -3.10
C GLU A 24 -13.40 14.71 -2.46
N PHE A 25 -13.10 15.50 -1.42
CA PHE A 25 -11.80 15.54 -0.74
C PHE A 25 -11.77 14.80 0.60
N GLU A 26 -12.86 14.15 0.98
CA GLU A 26 -12.93 13.37 2.21
C GLU A 26 -12.24 12.01 2.04
N GLY A 27 -11.25 11.74 2.89
CA GLY A 27 -10.56 10.45 2.95
C GLY A 27 -11.45 9.31 3.47
N ARG A 28 -11.04 8.06 3.24
CA ARG A 28 -11.64 6.92 3.96
C ARG A 28 -11.14 6.90 5.40
N LYS A 29 -11.89 6.29 6.31
CA LYS A 29 -11.46 6.09 7.70
C LYS A 29 -10.09 5.39 7.73
N ILE A 30 -9.15 5.96 8.48
CA ILE A 30 -7.82 5.41 8.68
C ILE A 30 -7.73 4.83 10.10
N THR A 31 -7.21 3.62 10.22
CA THR A 31 -6.87 3.01 11.52
C THR A 31 -5.43 2.53 11.47
N ILE A 32 -4.68 2.79 12.54
CA ILE A 32 -3.27 2.42 12.64
C ILE A 32 -3.10 1.60 13.93
N LYS A 33 -2.41 0.47 13.81
CA LYS A 33 -1.95 -0.36 14.93
C LYS A 33 -0.45 -0.54 14.80
N ASP A 34 0.31 -0.08 15.78
CA ASP A 34 1.75 -0.26 15.85
C ASP A 34 2.11 -1.57 16.58
N ASN A 35 3.39 -1.97 16.48
CA ASN A 35 3.96 -3.13 17.20
C ASN A 35 3.22 -4.45 16.94
N VAL A 36 2.72 -4.63 15.72
CA VAL A 36 1.93 -5.80 15.30
C VAL A 36 2.78 -7.02 14.94
N ILE A 37 4.04 -6.82 14.58
CA ILE A 37 5.01 -7.89 14.30
C ILE A 37 6.02 -7.88 15.46
N HIS A 38 5.88 -8.84 16.38
CA HIS A 38 6.74 -8.93 17.58
C HIS A 38 8.22 -9.06 17.24
N LEU A 39 8.54 -9.76 16.14
CA LEU A 39 9.92 -10.01 15.75
C LEU A 39 10.56 -8.84 15.00
N SER A 40 9.86 -7.76 14.64
CA SER A 40 10.42 -6.60 13.92
C SER A 40 10.95 -5.54 14.89
N ASP A 41 11.82 -4.62 14.42
CA ASP A 41 12.31 -3.50 15.26
C ASP A 41 11.31 -2.34 15.27
N GLY A 42 10.47 -2.28 14.24
CA GLY A 42 9.26 -1.48 14.19
C GLY A 42 8.25 -2.14 13.27
N SER A 43 6.95 -1.97 13.52
CA SER A 43 5.90 -2.45 12.62
C SER A 43 4.62 -1.65 12.75
N ALA A 44 3.84 -1.64 11.68
CA ALA A 44 2.52 -1.05 11.65
C ALA A 44 1.58 -1.87 10.75
N TYR A 45 0.33 -1.98 11.18
CA TYR A 45 -0.78 -2.44 10.38
C TYR A 45 -1.76 -1.28 10.20
N VAL A 46 -1.99 -0.91 8.95
CA VAL A 46 -2.77 0.27 8.57
C VAL A 46 -3.97 -0.16 7.74
N GLU A 47 -5.15 0.33 8.12
CA GLU A 47 -6.38 0.15 7.36
C GLU A 47 -6.87 1.50 6.83
N ILE A 48 -7.15 1.57 5.53
CA ILE A 48 -7.78 2.73 4.88
C ILE A 48 -9.08 2.25 4.23
N GLY A 49 -10.19 2.36 4.96
CA GLY A 49 -11.45 1.71 4.62
C GLY A 49 -11.25 0.19 4.47
N GLY A 50 -11.55 -0.36 3.28
CA GLY A 50 -11.36 -1.79 2.99
C GLY A 50 -9.92 -2.20 2.63
N THR A 51 -9.00 -1.24 2.44
CA THR A 51 -7.60 -1.53 2.08
C THR A 51 -6.77 -1.74 3.33
N LYS A 52 -5.98 -2.81 3.37
CA LYS A 52 -5.15 -3.20 4.53
C LYS A 52 -3.70 -3.39 4.09
N VAL A 53 -2.77 -2.80 4.83
CA VAL A 53 -1.33 -2.90 4.58
C VAL A 53 -0.61 -3.19 5.88
N MET A 54 0.36 -4.10 5.85
CA MET A 54 1.26 -4.37 6.96
C MET A 54 2.69 -4.02 6.54
N ALA A 55 3.39 -3.26 7.37
CA ALA A 55 4.78 -2.87 7.17
C ALA A 55 5.62 -3.24 8.40
N GLY A 56 6.85 -3.67 8.16
CA GLY A 56 7.83 -3.98 9.19
C GLY A 56 9.18 -3.39 8.83
N VAL A 57 9.91 -2.92 9.84
CA VAL A 57 11.27 -2.40 9.72
C VAL A 57 12.21 -3.32 10.48
N LYS A 58 13.36 -3.58 9.87
CA LYS A 58 14.48 -4.29 10.48
C LYS A 58 15.79 -3.54 10.28
N VAL A 59 16.55 -3.42 11.36
CA VAL A 59 17.89 -2.84 11.39
C VAL A 59 18.88 -3.98 11.53
N LEU A 60 19.85 -4.02 10.62
CA LEU A 60 20.87 -5.06 10.56
C LEU A 60 22.24 -4.40 10.45
N ASN A 61 23.24 -4.98 11.10
CA ASN A 61 24.63 -4.59 10.87
C ASN A 61 25.07 -5.17 9.53
N GLY A 62 25.57 -4.31 8.64
CA GLY A 62 26.05 -4.71 7.32
C GLY A 62 27.33 -3.97 6.95
N THR A 63 28.01 -4.47 5.93
CA THR A 63 29.16 -3.79 5.33
C THR A 63 28.65 -2.64 4.46
N PRO A 64 29.10 -1.38 4.69
CA PRO A 64 28.75 -0.26 3.83
C PRO A 64 29.21 -0.48 2.38
N PHE A 65 28.57 0.22 1.44
CA PHE A 65 29.03 0.18 0.06
C PHE A 65 30.44 0.77 -0.08
N PRO A 66 31.30 0.26 -0.99
CA PRO A 66 32.69 0.71 -1.11
C PRO A 66 32.85 2.20 -1.39
N ASP A 67 31.88 2.79 -2.10
CA ASP A 67 31.81 4.21 -2.44
C ASP A 67 31.22 5.09 -1.33
N ARG A 68 30.58 4.51 -0.29
CA ARG A 68 29.88 5.23 0.80
C ARG A 68 30.13 4.58 2.16
N GLN A 69 31.37 4.63 2.63
CA GLN A 69 31.81 3.91 3.83
C GLN A 69 31.21 4.40 5.16
N ASN A 70 30.73 5.64 5.22
CA ASN A 70 30.19 6.26 6.44
C ASN A 70 28.65 6.36 6.45
N GLU A 71 27.97 5.64 5.56
CA GLU A 71 26.50 5.69 5.41
C GLU A 71 25.87 4.31 5.59
N GLY A 72 24.64 4.30 6.10
CA GLY A 72 23.79 3.10 6.12
C GLY A 72 23.03 2.95 4.80
N ALA A 73 22.53 1.73 4.53
CA ALA A 73 21.67 1.45 3.40
C ALA A 73 20.20 1.33 3.85
N LEU A 74 19.30 1.97 3.09
CA LEU A 74 17.86 1.74 3.21
C LEU A 74 17.41 0.89 2.02
N VAL A 75 16.73 -0.23 2.32
CA VAL A 75 16.13 -1.08 1.31
C VAL A 75 14.64 -1.16 1.58
N VAL A 76 13.84 -0.76 0.61
CA VAL A 76 12.38 -0.84 0.65
C VAL A 76 11.95 -1.96 -0.28
N ASN A 77 11.13 -2.85 0.23
CA ASN A 77 10.49 -3.91 -0.55
C ASN A 77 8.98 -3.80 -0.35
N PHE A 78 8.24 -4.12 -1.40
CA PHE A 78 6.79 -4.20 -1.38
C PHE A 78 6.35 -5.50 -2.05
N GLU A 79 5.32 -6.13 -1.49
CA GLU A 79 4.69 -7.32 -2.04
C GLU A 79 3.18 -7.17 -1.99
N ALA A 80 2.53 -7.40 -3.13
CA ALA A 80 1.09 -7.60 -3.18
C ALA A 80 0.75 -9.08 -2.94
N SER A 81 0.43 -9.44 -1.70
CA SER A 81 0.06 -10.80 -1.31
C SER A 81 -1.09 -11.36 -2.16
N GLU A 82 -1.06 -12.65 -2.47
CA GLU A 82 -2.14 -13.34 -3.19
C GLU A 82 -3.49 -13.29 -2.45
N LEU A 83 -3.46 -13.13 -1.12
CA LEU A 83 -4.66 -12.94 -0.31
C LEU A 83 -5.29 -11.55 -0.47
N ALA A 84 -4.51 -10.56 -0.94
CA ALA A 84 -4.97 -9.19 -1.05
C ALA A 84 -5.87 -8.97 -2.27
N THR A 85 -5.65 -9.74 -3.35
CA THR A 85 -6.42 -9.59 -4.59
C THR A 85 -6.35 -10.85 -5.46
N ASN A 86 -7.46 -11.16 -6.14
CA ASN A 86 -7.51 -12.20 -7.18
C ASN A 86 -6.94 -11.70 -8.53
N TYR A 87 -6.14 -10.63 -8.52
CA TYR A 87 -5.53 -10.06 -9.72
C TYR A 87 -4.40 -10.97 -10.20
N ASN A 88 -4.64 -11.68 -11.30
CA ASN A 88 -3.73 -12.66 -11.89
C ASN A 88 -2.83 -12.11 -13.00
N ASP A 89 -2.95 -10.82 -13.31
CA ASP A 89 -2.08 -10.13 -14.26
C ASP A 89 -0.73 -9.77 -13.58
N ASP A 90 0.12 -8.98 -14.22
CA ASP A 90 1.51 -8.66 -13.84
C ASP A 90 1.72 -8.06 -12.43
N ARG A 91 1.58 -8.90 -11.40
CA ARG A 91 1.78 -8.59 -9.98
C ARG A 91 3.22 -8.15 -9.69
N ILE A 92 4.16 -8.65 -10.49
CA ILE A 92 5.59 -8.35 -10.33
C ILE A 92 5.83 -6.89 -10.65
N ASN A 93 5.39 -6.42 -11.82
CA ASN A 93 5.58 -5.01 -12.18
C ASN A 93 4.83 -4.07 -11.25
N TYR A 94 3.60 -4.42 -10.82
CA TYR A 94 2.89 -3.64 -9.81
C TYR A 94 3.67 -3.53 -8.50
N SER A 95 4.24 -4.65 -8.03
CA SER A 95 4.99 -4.66 -6.77
C SER A 95 6.28 -3.85 -6.86
N ILE A 96 6.96 -3.91 -8.01
CA ILE A 96 8.17 -3.11 -8.29
C ILE A 96 7.83 -1.62 -8.36
N GLU A 97 6.76 -1.25 -9.05
CA GLU A 97 6.35 0.15 -9.22
C GLU A 97 5.99 0.79 -7.87
N VAL A 98 5.18 0.11 -7.06
CA VAL A 98 4.83 0.57 -5.72
C VAL A 98 6.05 0.63 -4.83
N GLY A 99 6.89 -0.42 -4.83
CA GLY A 99 8.10 -0.47 -4.00
C GLY A 99 9.11 0.63 -4.32
N ARG A 100 9.17 1.11 -5.56
CA ARG A 100 10.04 2.23 -5.97
C ARG A 100 9.46 3.61 -5.69
N SER A 101 8.16 3.70 -5.44
CA SER A 101 7.47 4.98 -5.18
C SER A 101 7.48 5.38 -3.70
N ILE A 102 7.89 4.46 -2.82
CA ILE A 102 8.05 4.64 -1.37
C ILE A 102 9.50 5.06 -1.07
#